data_AF-A0A239LVZ5-F1
#
_entry.id   AF-A0A239LVZ5-F1
#
_cell.length_a   1.000
_cell.length_b   1.000
_cell.length_c   1.000
_cell.angle_alpha   90.00
_cell.angle_beta   90.00
_cell.angle_gamma   90.00
#
_symmetry.space_group_name_H-M   'P 1'
#
loop_
_entity.id
_entity.type
_entity.pdbx_description
1 polymer ?
#
loop_
_entity_poly.entity_id
_entity_poly.type
_entity_poly.pdbx_seq_one_letter_code
_entity_poly.pdbx_strand_id
1 'polypeptide(L)'
;MGIHGGRHGRATRYRPELVPELMADVADLRLVLAHRHPEPTRRHLIQCLAQLSGLMALTLLKLGDPAARDWWPTSRAAAATSEDRTTLAWMYAQETYQLYYTGNLHGAVELAARAQHYAGGLPCVGSALAAPLGARALAQLGRREETKTTLEAAEAGHAVTASITYGIDTAAHSGTQRQLLRGGVSLSRSRRTSKGTGRCSEFRKMPAGA
;
A
#
# COMPACT_ATOMS: atom_id res chain seq x y z
N MET A 1 24.97 -25.83 3.58
CA MET A 1 24.31 -25.49 4.86
C MET A 1 23.19 -24.51 4.54
N GLY A 2 21.95 -25.00 4.40
CA GLY A 2 20.84 -24.25 3.79
C GLY A 2 20.12 -23.34 4.79
N ILE A 3 20.08 -22.04 4.50
CA ILE A 3 19.39 -21.03 5.32
C ILE A 3 17.86 -21.18 5.24
N HIS A 4 17.25 -21.72 6.30
CA HIS A 4 15.80 -21.83 6.48
C HIS A 4 15.10 -20.51 6.90
N GLY A 5 15.70 -19.35 6.64
CA GLY A 5 15.15 -18.03 7.01
C GLY A 5 13.94 -17.57 6.17
N GLY A 6 13.71 -18.16 4.99
CA GLY A 6 12.68 -17.69 4.05
C GLY A 6 11.24 -18.09 4.36
N ARG A 7 10.99 -19.03 5.29
CA ARG A 7 9.62 -19.55 5.53
C ARG A 7 8.75 -18.62 6.38
N HIS A 8 9.33 -17.89 7.32
CA HIS A 8 8.58 -17.04 8.24
C HIS A 8 8.19 -15.69 7.64
N GLY A 9 8.93 -15.18 6.64
CA GLY A 9 8.59 -13.92 5.95
C GLY A 9 7.23 -13.97 5.24
N ARG A 10 6.86 -15.14 4.67
CA ARG A 10 5.60 -15.34 3.94
C ARG A 10 4.34 -15.37 4.83
N ALA A 11 4.50 -15.55 6.15
CA ALA A 11 3.38 -15.56 7.08
C ALA A 11 2.94 -14.13 7.49
N THR A 12 3.65 -13.09 7.06
CA THR A 12 3.32 -11.70 7.38
C THR A 12 2.13 -11.19 6.53
N ARG A 13 0.92 -11.55 6.97
CA ARG A 13 -0.39 -11.16 6.42
C ARG A 13 -0.65 -11.67 4.98
N TYR A 14 -0.96 -12.95 4.88
CA TYR A 14 -1.64 -13.53 3.71
C TYR A 14 -3.11 -13.10 3.73
N ARG A 15 -3.48 -12.11 2.91
CA ARG A 15 -4.85 -11.62 2.74
C ARG A 15 -5.21 -11.51 1.25
N PRO A 16 -5.42 -12.65 0.57
CA PRO A 16 -5.73 -12.65 -0.87
C PRO A 16 -7.01 -11.87 -1.21
N GLU A 17 -7.93 -11.72 -0.25
CA GLU A 17 -9.17 -10.97 -0.40
C GLU A 17 -8.97 -9.48 -0.70
N LEU A 18 -7.78 -8.90 -0.41
CA LEU A 18 -7.49 -7.50 -0.70
C LEU A 18 -7.19 -7.21 -2.17
N VAL A 19 -6.83 -8.24 -2.96
CA VAL A 19 -6.50 -8.05 -4.38
C VAL A 19 -7.69 -7.50 -5.18
N PRO A 20 -8.91 -8.08 -5.14
CA PRO A 20 -10.04 -7.52 -5.87
C PRO A 20 -10.43 -6.12 -5.40
N GLU A 21 -10.31 -5.81 -4.10
CA GLU A 21 -10.57 -4.47 -3.55
C GLU A 21 -9.58 -3.45 -4.12
N LEU A 22 -8.27 -3.72 -4.03
CA LEU A 22 -7.24 -2.84 -4.59
C LEU A 22 -7.36 -2.67 -6.11
N MET A 23 -7.75 -3.73 -6.83
CA MET A 23 -8.00 -3.67 -8.27
C MET A 23 -9.15 -2.71 -8.59
N ALA A 24 -10.25 -2.78 -7.82
CA ALA A 24 -11.39 -1.90 -7.96
C ALA A 24 -11.00 -0.44 -7.68
N ASP A 25 -10.28 -0.19 -6.58
CA ASP A 25 -9.80 1.15 -6.22
C ASP A 25 -8.90 1.76 -7.32
N VAL A 26 -8.01 0.97 -7.90
CA VAL A 26 -7.17 1.42 -9.03
C VAL A 26 -8.03 1.72 -10.26
N ALA A 27 -9.04 0.90 -10.56
CA ALA A 27 -9.93 1.12 -11.70
C ALA A 27 -10.75 2.40 -11.52
N ASP A 28 -11.34 2.61 -10.34
CA ASP A 28 -12.09 3.81 -9.99
C ASP A 28 -11.22 5.06 -10.07
N LEU A 29 -9.99 5.00 -9.53
CA LEU A 29 -9.07 6.13 -9.58
C LEU A 29 -8.65 6.47 -11.02
N ARG A 30 -8.48 5.46 -11.89
CA ARG A 30 -8.21 5.68 -13.33
C ARG A 30 -9.38 6.37 -14.03
N LEU A 31 -10.62 6.02 -13.68
CA LEU A 31 -11.81 6.71 -14.18
C LEU A 31 -11.85 8.17 -13.71
N VAL A 32 -11.59 8.42 -12.43
CA VAL A 32 -11.53 9.78 -11.89
C VAL A 32 -10.45 10.61 -12.58
N LEU A 33 -9.25 10.05 -12.81
CA LEU A 33 -8.13 10.70 -13.48
C LEU A 33 -8.38 11.01 -14.97
N ALA A 34 -9.38 10.38 -15.60
CA ALA A 34 -9.76 10.66 -16.98
C ALA A 34 -10.43 12.04 -17.13
N HIS A 35 -10.97 12.59 -16.04
CA HIS A 35 -11.52 13.94 -16.03
C HIS A 35 -10.42 15.00 -15.88
N ARG A 36 -10.72 16.23 -16.33
CA ARG A 36 -9.84 17.38 -16.08
C ARG A 36 -9.97 17.81 -14.63
N HIS A 37 -8.82 17.95 -13.97
CA HIS A 37 -8.71 18.42 -12.58
C HIS A 37 -7.76 19.60 -12.51
N PRO A 38 -7.92 20.50 -11.52
CA PRO A 38 -6.86 21.42 -11.14
C PRO A 38 -5.56 20.66 -10.86
N GLU A 39 -4.44 21.27 -11.24
CA GLU A 39 -3.13 20.61 -11.18
C GLU A 39 -2.76 20.04 -9.78
N PRO A 40 -3.01 20.74 -8.65
CA PRO A 40 -2.74 20.16 -7.33
C PRO A 40 -3.56 18.90 -7.04
N THR A 41 -4.83 18.90 -7.42
CA THR A 41 -5.73 17.74 -7.26
C THR A 41 -5.27 16.58 -8.15
N ARG A 42 -4.90 16.87 -9.40
CA ARG A 42 -4.37 15.87 -10.33
C ARG A 42 -3.12 15.20 -9.77
N ARG A 43 -2.15 15.96 -9.26
CA ARG A 43 -0.93 15.41 -8.64
C ARG A 43 -1.25 14.51 -7.45
N HIS A 44 -2.18 14.92 -6.58
CA HIS A 44 -2.59 14.09 -5.45
C HIS A 44 -3.25 12.78 -5.89
N LEU A 45 -4.13 12.81 -6.88
CA LEU A 45 -4.74 11.60 -7.43
C LEU A 45 -3.70 10.66 -8.06
N ILE A 46 -2.70 11.20 -8.75
CA ILE A 46 -1.59 10.42 -9.31
C ILE A 46 -0.72 9.83 -8.18
N GLN A 47 -0.48 10.56 -7.10
CA GLN A 47 0.20 10.05 -5.90
C GLN A 47 -0.58 8.88 -5.29
N CYS A 48 -1.91 8.97 -5.15
CA CYS A 48 -2.75 7.86 -4.70
C CYS A 48 -2.65 6.65 -5.64
N LEU A 49 -2.60 6.87 -6.96
CA LEU A 49 -2.44 5.80 -7.95
C LEU A 49 -1.09 5.09 -7.78
N ALA A 50 -0.04 5.85 -7.50
CA ALA A 50 1.27 5.29 -7.19
C ALA A 50 1.22 4.40 -5.94
N GLN A 51 0.59 4.91 -4.87
CA GLN A 51 0.47 4.18 -3.60
C GLN A 51 -0.37 2.90 -3.74
N LEU A 52 -1.53 2.96 -4.40
CA LEU A 52 -2.39 1.79 -4.63
C LEU A 52 -1.70 0.75 -5.53
N SER A 53 -1.03 1.19 -6.60
CA SER A 53 -0.26 0.29 -7.47
C SER A 53 0.90 -0.37 -6.72
N GLY A 54 1.57 0.36 -5.83
CA GLY A 54 2.60 -0.20 -4.94
C GLY A 54 2.05 -1.21 -3.93
N LEU A 55 0.88 -0.94 -3.34
CA LEU A 55 0.20 -1.88 -2.44
C LEU A 55 -0.27 -3.15 -3.18
N MET A 56 -0.73 -3.01 -4.42
CA MET A 56 -1.04 -4.15 -5.30
C MET A 56 0.21 -5.02 -5.51
N ALA A 57 1.33 -4.42 -5.90
CA ALA A 57 2.59 -5.11 -6.10
C ALA A 57 3.05 -5.85 -4.83
N LEU A 58 2.99 -5.20 -3.67
CA LEU A 58 3.33 -5.81 -2.37
C LEU A 58 2.42 -6.99 -2.01
N THR A 59 1.12 -6.84 -2.27
CA THR A 59 0.14 -7.87 -1.94
C THR A 59 0.40 -9.11 -2.81
N LEU A 60 0.54 -8.92 -4.13
CA LEU A 60 0.88 -9.99 -5.07
C LEU A 60 2.22 -10.66 -4.72
N LEU A 61 3.24 -9.87 -4.35
CA LEU A 61 4.54 -10.40 -3.91
C LEU A 61 4.40 -11.30 -2.67
N LYS A 62 3.63 -10.88 -1.67
CA LYS A 62 3.37 -11.68 -0.46
C LYS A 62 2.57 -12.95 -0.76
N LEU A 63 1.73 -12.93 -1.78
CA LEU A 63 1.02 -14.10 -2.29
C LEU A 63 1.91 -15.01 -3.15
N GLY A 64 3.10 -14.55 -3.54
CA GLY A 64 4.00 -15.27 -4.45
C GLY A 64 3.57 -15.19 -5.91
N ASP A 65 2.70 -14.25 -6.27
CA ASP A 65 2.22 -14.06 -7.63
C ASP A 65 3.26 -13.30 -8.48
N PRO A 66 3.71 -13.85 -9.63
CA PRO A 66 4.68 -13.19 -10.49
C PRO A 66 4.22 -11.84 -11.05
N ALA A 67 2.91 -11.60 -11.14
CA ALA A 67 2.32 -10.35 -11.63
C ALA A 67 2.71 -9.14 -10.78
N ALA A 68 3.18 -9.34 -9.54
CA ALA A 68 3.75 -8.29 -8.71
C ALA A 68 4.79 -7.43 -9.45
N ARG A 69 5.60 -8.05 -10.32
CA ARG A 69 6.64 -7.38 -11.10
C ARG A 69 6.10 -6.34 -12.08
N ASP A 70 4.90 -6.56 -12.60
CA ASP A 70 4.30 -5.71 -13.63
C ASP A 70 3.70 -4.42 -13.03
N TRP A 71 3.45 -4.41 -11.72
CA TRP A 71 2.88 -3.25 -11.02
C TRP A 71 3.92 -2.22 -10.58
N TRP A 72 5.19 -2.61 -10.40
CA TRP A 72 6.25 -1.69 -9.98
C TRP A 72 6.54 -0.57 -11.00
N PRO A 73 6.63 -0.83 -12.32
CA PRO A 73 6.80 0.25 -13.30
C PRO A 73 5.67 1.28 -13.25
N THR A 74 4.43 0.84 -13.10
CA THR A 74 3.26 1.72 -12.98
C THR A 74 3.34 2.59 -11.74
N SER A 75 3.66 1.99 -10.58
CA SER A 75 3.73 2.73 -9.32
C SER A 75 4.85 3.77 -9.33
N ARG A 76 6.04 3.43 -9.87
CA ARG A 76 7.16 4.37 -10.02
C ARG A 76 6.84 5.51 -10.98
N ALA A 77 6.25 5.21 -12.14
CA ALA A 77 5.89 6.23 -13.12
C ALA A 77 4.88 7.24 -12.54
N ALA A 78 3.87 6.73 -11.82
CA ALA A 78 2.92 7.58 -11.12
C ALA A 78 3.60 8.42 -10.04
N ALA A 79 4.43 7.82 -9.18
CA ALA A 79 5.14 8.55 -8.11
C ALA A 79 6.07 9.65 -8.65
N ALA A 80 6.76 9.38 -9.76
CA ALA A 80 7.59 10.38 -10.43
C ALA A 80 6.74 11.53 -11.00
N THR A 81 5.59 11.21 -11.59
CA THR A 81 4.66 12.20 -12.17
C THR A 81 4.00 13.06 -11.10
N SER A 82 3.76 12.55 -9.89
CA SER A 82 3.22 13.35 -8.79
C SER A 82 4.25 14.27 -8.12
N GLU A 83 5.52 14.21 -8.54
CA GLU A 83 6.64 15.00 -7.99
C GLU A 83 6.86 14.82 -6.47
N ASP A 84 6.37 13.69 -5.90
CA ASP A 84 6.56 13.36 -4.49
C ASP A 84 7.74 12.40 -4.32
N ARG A 85 8.89 12.98 -3.95
CA ARG A 85 10.12 12.23 -3.71
C ARG A 85 9.99 11.19 -2.61
N THR A 86 9.14 11.41 -1.60
CA THR A 86 8.98 10.45 -0.49
C THR A 86 8.21 9.21 -0.94
N THR A 87 7.15 9.39 -1.74
CA THR A 87 6.44 8.27 -2.38
C THR A 87 7.34 7.55 -3.38
N LEU A 88 8.13 8.26 -4.17
CA LEU A 88 9.06 7.63 -5.11
C LEU A 88 10.16 6.82 -4.39
N ALA A 89 10.74 7.35 -3.31
CA ALA A 89 11.67 6.63 -2.45
C ALA A 89 11.03 5.37 -1.85
N TRP A 90 9.77 5.46 -1.42
CA TRP A 90 9.01 4.31 -0.93
C TRP A 90 8.82 3.23 -2.01
N MET A 91 8.49 3.60 -3.25
CA MET A 91 8.36 2.63 -4.35
C MET A 91 9.66 1.85 -4.60
N TYR A 92 10.80 2.55 -4.65
CA TYR A 92 12.10 1.90 -4.83
C TYR A 92 12.50 1.00 -3.65
N ALA A 93 12.20 1.43 -2.42
CA ALA A 93 12.46 0.63 -1.23
C ALA A 93 11.65 -0.67 -1.21
N GLN A 94 10.40 -0.63 -1.67
CA GLN A 94 9.55 -1.81 -1.73
C GLN A 94 9.92 -2.76 -2.87
N GLU A 95 10.29 -2.24 -4.04
CA GLU A 95 10.79 -3.07 -5.13
C GLU A 95 12.15 -3.72 -4.81
N THR A 96 12.97 -3.07 -3.98
CA THR A 96 14.17 -3.70 -3.41
C THR A 96 13.82 -5.03 -2.71
N TYR A 97 12.70 -5.07 -1.98
CA TYR A 97 12.21 -6.28 -1.33
C TYR A 97 11.91 -7.37 -2.37
N GLN A 98 11.23 -7.03 -3.47
CA GLN A 98 10.98 -7.95 -4.59
C GLN A 98 12.29 -8.55 -5.12
N LEU A 99 13.29 -7.71 -5.42
CA LEU A 99 14.57 -8.17 -5.98
C LEU A 99 15.35 -9.04 -5.00
N TYR A 100 15.36 -8.67 -3.71
CA TYR A 100 16.04 -9.43 -2.67
C TYR A 100 15.45 -10.85 -2.54
N TYR A 101 14.12 -10.98 -2.45
CA TYR A 101 13.47 -12.28 -2.28
C TYR A 101 13.40 -13.13 -3.55
N THR A 102 13.54 -12.51 -4.73
CA THR A 102 13.69 -13.22 -6.01
C THR A 102 15.14 -13.58 -6.32
N GLY A 103 16.10 -13.17 -5.49
CA GLY A 103 17.52 -13.55 -5.59
C GLY A 103 18.39 -12.59 -6.41
N ASN A 104 17.84 -11.49 -6.94
CA ASN A 104 18.64 -10.46 -7.61
C ASN A 104 19.24 -9.49 -6.57
N LEU A 105 20.30 -9.94 -5.89
CA LEU A 105 20.93 -9.18 -4.82
C LEU A 105 21.63 -7.90 -5.31
N HIS A 106 22.28 -7.93 -6.47
CA HIS A 106 22.91 -6.74 -7.04
C HIS A 106 21.86 -5.66 -7.37
N GLY A 107 20.77 -6.05 -8.03
CA GLY A 107 19.67 -5.13 -8.30
C GLY A 107 19.00 -4.62 -7.00
N ALA A 108 18.90 -5.44 -5.97
CA ALA A 108 18.41 -5.01 -4.67
C ALA A 108 19.31 -3.91 -4.05
N VAL A 109 20.64 -4.06 -4.11
CA VAL A 109 21.58 -3.02 -3.65
C VAL A 109 21.39 -1.72 -4.45
N GLU A 110 21.26 -1.81 -5.77
CA GLU A 110 21.06 -0.65 -6.64
C GLU A 110 19.75 0.09 -6.34
N LEU A 111 18.63 -0.63 -6.20
CA LEU A 111 17.34 -0.01 -5.87
C LEU A 111 17.31 0.56 -4.46
N ALA A 112 17.98 -0.09 -3.49
CA ALA A 112 18.11 0.45 -2.14
C ALA A 112 18.86 1.79 -2.17
N ALA A 113 19.95 1.87 -2.93
CA ALA A 113 20.70 3.12 -3.10
C ALA A 113 19.85 4.21 -3.77
N ARG A 114 19.05 3.86 -4.80
CA ARG A 114 18.11 4.81 -5.43
C ARG A 114 17.07 5.31 -4.45
N ALA A 115 16.49 4.44 -3.63
CA ALA A 115 15.51 4.83 -2.62
C ALA A 115 16.12 5.85 -1.63
N GLN A 116 17.36 5.63 -1.18
CA GLN A 116 18.07 6.59 -0.33
C GLN A 116 18.34 7.92 -1.04
N HIS A 117 18.75 7.86 -2.30
CA HIS A 117 18.98 9.05 -3.11
C HIS A 117 17.71 9.91 -3.24
N TYR A 118 16.56 9.30 -3.55
CA TYR A 118 15.30 10.03 -3.64
C TYR A 118 14.79 10.55 -2.30
N ALA A 119 15.05 9.83 -1.20
CA ALA A 119 14.75 10.33 0.13
C ALA A 119 15.57 11.59 0.47
N GLY A 120 16.81 11.70 -0.04
CA GLY A 120 17.61 12.92 0.06
C GLY A 120 17.88 13.36 1.51
N GLY A 121 18.01 12.40 2.43
CA GLY A 121 18.18 12.65 3.87
C GLY A 121 16.87 12.95 4.62
N LEU A 122 15.72 13.00 3.95
CA LEU A 122 14.44 13.15 4.62
C LEU A 122 14.09 11.88 5.41
N PRO A 123 13.65 12.02 6.68
CA PRO A 123 13.10 10.91 7.44
C PRO A 123 11.76 10.48 6.82
N CYS A 124 11.73 9.34 6.13
CA CYS A 124 10.54 8.83 5.48
C CYS A 124 10.54 7.29 5.45
N VAL A 125 9.39 6.70 5.13
CA VAL A 125 9.23 5.25 5.05
C VAL A 125 10.21 4.63 4.02
N GLY A 126 10.45 5.34 2.91
CA GLY A 126 11.39 4.89 1.88
C GLY A 126 12.83 4.76 2.38
N SER A 127 13.36 5.79 3.05
CA SER A 127 14.71 5.73 3.62
C SER A 127 14.83 4.70 4.74
N ALA A 128 13.79 4.59 5.57
CA ALA A 128 13.74 3.61 6.65
C ALA A 128 13.78 2.16 6.15
N LEU A 129 13.00 1.83 5.12
CA LEU A 129 12.92 0.46 4.58
C LEU A 129 14.14 0.09 3.72
N ALA A 130 14.68 1.03 2.95
CA ALA A 130 15.73 0.76 1.98
C ALA A 130 17.06 0.36 2.63
N ALA A 131 17.46 1.03 3.71
CA ALA A 131 18.75 0.81 4.34
C ALA A 131 18.97 -0.63 4.87
N PRO A 132 18.06 -1.20 5.70
CA PRO A 132 18.25 -2.56 6.19
C PRO A 132 18.17 -3.61 5.08
N LEU A 133 17.37 -3.39 4.03
CA LEU A 133 17.31 -4.30 2.89
C LEU A 133 18.61 -4.25 2.05
N GLY A 134 19.13 -3.06 1.78
CA GLY A 134 20.42 -2.87 1.12
C GLY A 134 21.55 -3.53 1.90
N ALA A 135 21.61 -3.32 3.21
CA ALA A 135 22.59 -3.98 4.09
C ALA A 135 22.48 -5.51 4.04
N ARG A 136 21.26 -6.08 4.08
CA ARG A 136 21.06 -7.53 3.95
C ARG A 136 21.54 -8.07 2.60
N ALA A 137 21.29 -7.33 1.52
CA ALA A 137 21.75 -7.70 0.18
C ALA A 137 23.29 -7.68 0.10
N LEU A 138 23.92 -6.62 0.59
CA LEU A 138 25.39 -6.49 0.69
C LEU A 138 26.01 -7.61 1.52
N ALA A 139 25.40 -7.95 2.66
CA ALA A 139 25.86 -9.03 3.52
C ALA A 139 25.83 -10.38 2.81
N GLN A 140 24.76 -10.69 2.08
CA GLN A 140 24.66 -11.92 1.29
C GLN A 140 25.66 -11.97 0.12
N LEU A 141 26.07 -10.81 -0.41
CA LEU A 141 27.13 -10.69 -1.41
C LEU A 141 28.55 -10.75 -0.80
N GLY A 142 28.70 -10.86 0.52
CA GLY A 142 30.00 -10.88 1.20
C GLY A 142 30.67 -9.52 1.36
N ARG A 143 29.95 -8.41 1.08
CA ARG A 143 30.47 -7.03 1.12
C ARG A 143 30.39 -6.47 2.53
N ARG A 144 31.24 -6.99 3.43
CA ARG A 144 31.15 -6.76 4.89
C ARG A 144 31.32 -5.29 5.29
N GLU A 145 32.33 -4.60 4.76
CA GLU A 145 32.57 -3.19 5.10
C GLU A 145 31.39 -2.30 4.67
N GLU A 146 30.90 -2.50 3.45
CA GLU A 146 29.77 -1.73 2.93
C GLU A 146 28.46 -2.02 3.66
N THR A 147 28.28 -3.27 4.11
CA THR A 147 27.17 -3.63 5.00
C THR A 147 27.21 -2.82 6.28
N LYS A 148 28.39 -2.74 6.92
CA LYS A 148 28.59 -1.99 8.17
C LYS A 148 28.30 -0.51 7.97
N THR A 149 28.91 0.11 6.96
CA THR A 149 28.67 1.53 6.64
C THR A 149 27.20 1.82 6.35
N THR A 150 26.52 0.94 5.62
CA THR A 150 25.09 1.12 5.31
C THR A 150 24.21 1.03 6.55
N LEU A 151 24.51 0.12 7.49
CA LEU A 151 23.77 0.00 8.75
C LEU A 151 24.01 1.19 9.67
N GLU A 152 25.25 1.68 9.79
CA GLU A 152 25.58 2.86 10.59
C GLU A 152 24.84 4.11 10.08
N ALA A 153 24.82 4.32 8.76
CA ALA A 153 24.04 5.38 8.13
C ALA A 153 22.52 5.21 8.35
N ALA A 154 22.03 3.96 8.34
CA ALA A 154 20.62 3.64 8.60
C ALA A 154 20.20 4.00 10.02
N GLU A 155 21.01 3.66 11.02
CA GLU A 155 20.71 3.90 12.43
C GLU A 155 20.69 5.40 12.74
N ALA A 156 21.64 6.16 12.18
CA ALA A 156 21.67 7.61 12.28
C ALA A 156 20.40 8.27 11.70
N GLY A 157 19.89 7.78 10.56
CA GLY A 157 18.66 8.28 9.92
C GLY A 157 17.36 7.81 10.58
N HIS A 158 17.32 6.58 11.13
CA HIS A 158 16.13 6.00 11.75
C HIS A 158 15.75 6.64 13.08
N ALA A 159 16.73 7.04 13.90
CA ALA A 159 16.48 7.76 15.15
C ALA A 159 15.63 9.03 14.92
N VAL A 160 15.77 9.64 13.74
CA VAL A 160 15.02 10.83 13.31
C VAL A 160 13.63 10.48 12.75
N THR A 161 13.45 9.27 12.20
CA THR A 161 12.23 8.84 11.49
C THR A 161 11.20 8.15 12.40
N ALA A 162 11.65 7.51 13.49
CA ALA A 162 10.79 6.84 14.46
C ALA A 162 9.84 7.79 15.19
N SER A 163 10.18 9.07 15.32
CA SER A 163 9.29 10.11 15.87
C SER A 163 8.16 10.51 14.91
N ILE A 164 8.29 10.25 13.61
CA ILE A 164 7.37 10.68 12.54
C ILE A 164 6.45 9.52 12.08
N THR A 165 6.95 8.27 12.11
CA THR A 165 6.27 7.11 11.51
C THR A 165 5.08 6.56 12.33
N TYR A 166 4.90 7.00 13.58
CA TYR A 166 3.80 6.56 14.46
C TYR A 166 2.40 6.85 13.86
N GLY A 167 2.29 7.73 12.86
CA GLY A 167 1.03 8.07 12.16
C GLY A 167 0.65 7.20 10.95
N ILE A 168 1.59 6.51 10.29
CA ILE A 168 1.30 5.74 9.06
C ILE A 168 1.03 4.27 9.39
N ASP A 169 1.77 3.70 10.34
CA ASP A 169 1.49 2.33 10.82
C ASP A 169 0.16 2.26 11.60
N THR A 170 -0.27 3.33 12.26
CA THR A 170 -1.58 3.37 12.92
C THR A 170 -2.74 3.40 11.94
N ALA A 171 -2.60 3.93 10.71
CA ALA A 171 -3.65 3.78 9.69
C ALA A 171 -3.82 2.32 9.24
N ALA A 172 -2.72 1.56 9.18
CA ALA A 172 -2.73 0.13 8.87
C ALA A 172 -3.11 -0.79 10.06
N HIS A 173 -3.06 -0.27 11.31
CA HIS A 173 -3.37 -1.04 12.52
C HIS A 173 -4.71 -0.63 13.19
N SER A 174 -5.19 0.60 13.01
CA SER A 174 -6.40 1.10 13.71
C SER A 174 -7.72 0.73 13.05
N GLY A 175 -7.73 0.34 11.77
CA GLY A 175 -8.93 -0.12 11.06
C GLY A 175 -9.51 -1.43 11.59
N THR A 176 -8.72 -2.25 12.31
CA THR A 176 -9.16 -3.59 12.75
C THR A 176 -9.34 -3.73 14.27
N GLN A 177 -8.84 -2.79 15.08
CA GLN A 177 -8.88 -2.92 16.54
C GLN A 177 -10.06 -2.19 17.23
N ARG A 178 -10.76 -1.26 16.55
CA ARG A 178 -11.98 -0.64 17.12
C ARG A 178 -13.24 -1.51 17.00
N GLN A 179 -13.28 -2.48 16.08
CA GLN A 179 -14.44 -3.35 15.90
C GLN A 179 -14.54 -4.47 16.96
N LEU A 180 -13.43 -4.83 17.61
CA LEU A 180 -13.38 -5.99 18.52
C LEU A 180 -13.53 -5.66 20.01
N LEU A 181 -13.58 -4.38 20.40
CA LEU A 181 -13.82 -3.96 21.79
C LEU A 181 -15.17 -3.26 22.01
N ARG A 182 -16.05 -3.22 21.00
CA ARG A 182 -17.48 -2.88 21.18
C ARG A 182 -18.33 -4.08 20.77
N GLY A 183 -18.37 -5.05 21.68
CA GLY A 183 -19.34 -6.12 21.62
C GLY A 183 -20.78 -5.56 21.56
N GLY A 184 -21.57 -6.21 20.71
CA GLY A 184 -22.98 -6.44 20.96
C GLY A 184 -23.95 -5.34 20.53
N VAL A 185 -24.39 -5.37 19.27
CA VAL A 185 -25.83 -5.34 18.96
C VAL A 185 -26.11 -6.28 17.79
N SER A 186 -26.86 -7.32 18.10
CA SER A 186 -27.42 -8.30 17.17
C SER A 186 -28.39 -7.61 16.20
N LEU A 187 -28.25 -7.82 14.89
CA LEU A 187 -29.37 -7.61 13.97
C LEU A 187 -29.83 -8.97 13.43
N SER A 188 -30.78 -9.53 14.17
CA SER A 188 -31.64 -10.61 13.74
C SER A 188 -32.36 -10.27 12.44
N ARG A 189 -32.14 -11.13 11.44
CA ARG A 189 -32.96 -11.27 10.23
C ARG A 189 -34.43 -11.41 10.60
N SER A 190 -35.29 -10.54 10.06
CA SER A 190 -36.73 -10.79 9.98
C SER A 190 -37.20 -10.71 8.53
N ARG A 191 -37.49 -11.87 7.95
CA ARG A 191 -38.46 -12.02 6.86
C ARG A 191 -39.78 -12.42 7.52
N ARG A 192 -40.85 -11.65 7.34
CA ARG A 192 -42.11 -12.07 6.66
C ARG A 192 -43.35 -11.24 7.04
N THR A 193 -44.11 -10.97 5.97
CA THR A 193 -45.59 -11.09 5.79
C THR A 193 -46.56 -10.15 6.51
N SER A 194 -47.15 -9.29 5.68
CA SER A 194 -48.60 -9.22 5.32
C SER A 194 -49.67 -8.87 6.37
N LYS A 195 -50.62 -8.05 5.86
CA LYS A 195 -52.00 -7.75 6.35
C LYS A 195 -52.02 -6.84 7.58
N GLY A 196 -52.77 -5.76 7.65
CA GLY A 196 -53.91 -5.24 6.90
C GLY A 196 -54.71 -4.33 7.86
N THR A 197 -55.64 -3.53 7.33
CA THR A 197 -56.60 -2.64 8.03
C THR A 197 -56.01 -1.37 8.67
N GLY A 198 -56.48 -0.15 8.40
CA GLY A 198 -57.56 0.34 7.54
C GLY A 198 -57.78 1.85 7.75
N ARG A 199 -58.32 2.51 6.70
CA ARG A 199 -59.19 3.73 6.65
C ARG A 199 -58.69 5.00 7.37
N CYS A 200 -58.66 6.20 6.79
CA CYS A 200 -59.61 7.04 6.04
C CYS A 200 -58.78 8.27 5.54
N SER A 201 -59.09 9.13 4.56
CA SER A 201 -60.22 9.36 3.67
C SER A 201 -59.82 10.50 2.71
N GLU A 202 -60.22 10.36 1.44
CA GLU A 202 -60.74 11.39 0.50
C GLU A 202 -60.01 12.71 0.16
N PHE A 203 -59.83 12.91 -1.16
CA PHE A 203 -60.22 14.06 -2.03
C PHE A 203 -59.19 14.15 -3.21
N ARG A 204 -59.48 14.30 -4.50
CA ARG A 204 -60.66 14.34 -5.37
C ARG A 204 -60.18 14.38 -6.84
N LYS A 205 -60.72 13.48 -7.69
CA LYS A 205 -60.99 13.50 -9.16
C LYS A 205 -60.06 14.21 -10.19
N MET A 206 -59.50 13.35 -11.07
CA MET A 206 -59.42 13.34 -12.57
C MET A 206 -60.40 14.25 -13.38
N PRO A 207 -60.19 14.51 -14.71
CA PRO A 207 -59.97 13.46 -15.74
C PRO A 207 -59.07 13.76 -16.96
N ALA A 208 -58.94 12.69 -17.75
CA ALA A 208 -58.19 12.47 -18.98
C ALA A 208 -58.87 12.99 -20.27
N GLY A 209 -58.12 12.93 -21.37
CA GLY A 209 -58.55 13.02 -22.77
C GLY A 209 -57.42 13.63 -23.61
N ALA A 210 -57.00 13.13 -24.76
CA ALA A 210 -57.35 11.98 -25.60
C ALA A 210 -56.12 11.66 -26.47
#